data_AF-H8XAF0-F1
#
_entry.id   AF-H8XAF0-F1
#
_cell.length_a   1.000
_cell.length_b   1.000
_cell.length_c   1.000
_cell.angle_alpha   90.00
_cell.angle_beta   90.00
_cell.angle_gamma   90.00
#
_symmetry.space_group_name_H-M   'P 1'
#
loop_
_entity.id
_entity.type
_entity.pdbx_description
1 polymer ?
#
loop_
_entity_poly.entity_id
_entity_poly.type
_entity_poly.pdbx_seq_one_letter_code
_entity_poly.pdbx_strand_id
1 'polypeptide(L)'
;MDTLDIEFPHSLEDIQLNLVGLFVIPTHLDQLMNLRNLSISGTTIKRAAIKFHTNSLETLNFSCNPIEEVLLLLPEGVTNLRSVTLSHNQILMISMECIGHNTKALNSNLYDLDEDQISSLISNFPKATQCLWDNEQNYPFRGENYLYSELGSEV
;
A
#
# COMPACT_ATOMS: atom_id res chain seq x y z
N MET A 1 -16.70 0.06 -19.66
CA MET A 1 -15.92 -0.33 -18.47
C MET A 1 -16.91 -0.40 -17.34
N ASP A 2 -17.03 -1.55 -16.70
CA ASP A 2 -17.88 -1.68 -15.53
C ASP A 2 -17.20 -0.91 -14.38
N THR A 3 -17.78 0.23 -14.02
CA THR A 3 -17.36 1.04 -12.87
C THR A 3 -18.28 0.76 -11.71
N LEU A 4 -17.74 0.62 -10.51
CA LEU A 4 -18.54 0.50 -9.31
C LEU A 4 -18.67 1.88 -8.66
N ASP A 5 -19.82 2.49 -8.87
CA ASP A 5 -20.15 3.79 -8.32
C ASP A 5 -20.71 3.62 -6.89
N ILE A 6 -19.87 3.92 -5.90
CA ILE A 6 -20.25 3.95 -4.48
C ILE A 6 -19.86 5.31 -3.94
N GLU A 7 -20.84 6.09 -3.50
CA GLU A 7 -20.61 7.30 -2.74
C GLU A 7 -20.27 6.96 -1.29
N PHE A 8 -19.13 7.45 -0.84
CA PHE A 8 -18.64 7.29 0.52
C PHE A 8 -18.78 8.62 1.27
N PRO A 9 -19.17 8.63 2.56
CA PRO A 9 -19.11 9.84 3.37
C PRO A 9 -17.69 10.43 3.38
N HIS A 10 -17.55 11.71 3.04
CA HIS A 10 -16.23 12.38 2.96
C HIS A 10 -15.46 12.41 4.29
N SER A 11 -16.13 12.15 5.41
CA SER A 11 -15.52 12.06 6.74
C SER A 11 -14.88 10.70 7.03
N LEU A 12 -14.99 9.71 6.15
CA LEU A 12 -14.44 8.38 6.39
C LEU A 12 -12.92 8.39 6.48
N GLU A 13 -12.41 7.77 7.54
CA GLU A 13 -10.99 7.49 7.74
C GLU A 13 -10.64 6.02 7.42
N ASP A 14 -11.62 5.12 7.48
CA ASP A 14 -11.42 3.68 7.36
C ASP A 14 -12.42 3.06 6.37
N ILE A 15 -11.92 2.27 5.42
CA ILE A 15 -12.74 1.49 4.49
C ILE A 15 -12.28 0.04 4.48
N GLN A 16 -13.23 -0.87 4.70
CA GLN A 16 -13.04 -2.31 4.60
C GLN A 16 -14.06 -2.88 3.63
N LEU A 17 -13.60 -3.33 2.46
CA LEU A 17 -14.42 -3.96 1.42
C LEU A 17 -13.93 -5.38 1.15
N ASN A 18 -13.73 -6.14 2.22
CA ASN A 18 -13.13 -7.47 2.16
C ASN A 18 -14.18 -8.54 1.85
N LEU A 19 -13.85 -9.51 0.98
CA LEU A 19 -14.72 -10.64 0.62
C LEU A 19 -16.08 -10.25 0.00
N VAL A 20 -16.20 -9.03 -0.55
CA VAL A 20 -17.47 -8.49 -1.08
C VAL A 20 -17.73 -8.87 -2.56
N GLY A 21 -16.92 -9.77 -3.15
CA GLY A 21 -17.09 -10.17 -4.55
C GLY A 21 -16.85 -9.03 -5.56
N LEU A 22 -16.13 -7.99 -5.14
CA LEU A 22 -15.75 -6.88 -6.02
C LEU A 22 -14.88 -7.38 -7.17
N PHE A 23 -15.10 -6.85 -8.37
CA PHE A 23 -14.28 -7.10 -9.56
C PHE A 23 -13.58 -5.83 -10.07
N VAL A 24 -13.94 -4.66 -9.51
CA VAL A 24 -13.36 -3.34 -9.81
C VAL A 24 -13.26 -2.50 -8.54
N ILE A 25 -12.30 -1.57 -8.49
CA ILE A 25 -12.17 -0.59 -7.42
C ILE A 25 -13.27 0.48 -7.54
N PRO A 26 -13.92 0.90 -6.44
CA PRO A 26 -14.90 1.98 -6.47
C PRO A 26 -14.34 3.32 -6.95
N THR A 27 -15.11 4.07 -7.76
CA THR A 27 -14.64 5.27 -8.48
C THR A 27 -14.45 6.54 -7.64
N HIS A 28 -14.91 6.57 -6.39
CA HIS A 28 -14.90 7.78 -5.54
C HIS A 28 -13.95 7.73 -4.35
N LEU A 29 -13.08 6.72 -4.28
CA LEU A 29 -12.07 6.64 -3.21
C LEU A 29 -11.08 7.82 -3.24
N ASP A 30 -10.89 8.42 -4.42
CA ASP A 30 -9.99 9.56 -4.64
C ASP A 30 -10.48 10.87 -4.03
N GLN A 31 -11.77 10.96 -3.68
CA GLN A 31 -12.42 12.12 -3.08
C GLN A 31 -12.39 12.11 -1.54
N LEU A 32 -11.90 11.02 -0.94
CA LEU A 32 -11.89 10.84 0.51
C LEU A 32 -10.65 11.49 1.13
N MET A 33 -10.81 12.75 1.51
CA MET A 33 -9.71 13.60 1.99
C MET A 33 -9.12 13.12 3.33
N ASN A 34 -9.90 12.38 4.12
CA ASN A 34 -9.51 11.90 5.45
C ASN A 34 -9.18 10.41 5.46
N LEU A 35 -9.19 9.71 4.32
CA LEU A 35 -8.95 8.27 4.31
C LEU A 35 -7.54 7.95 4.80
N ARG A 36 -7.45 7.14 5.85
CA ARG A 36 -6.21 6.69 6.48
C ARG A 36 -5.98 5.21 6.23
N ASN A 37 -7.03 4.39 6.26
CA ASN A 37 -6.90 2.94 6.10
C ASN A 37 -7.84 2.43 5.01
N LEU A 38 -7.27 1.76 4.00
CA LEU A 38 -8.02 1.14 2.92
C LEU A 38 -7.70 -0.35 2.84
N SER A 39 -8.71 -1.19 3.04
CA SER A 39 -8.62 -2.64 2.86
C SER A 39 -9.63 -3.11 1.83
N ILE A 40 -9.13 -3.69 0.74
CA ILE A 40 -9.91 -4.39 -0.27
C ILE A 40 -9.24 -5.74 -0.51
N SER A 41 -9.51 -6.69 0.38
CA SER A 41 -8.86 -8.02 0.40
C SER A 41 -9.85 -9.13 0.08
N GLY A 42 -9.38 -10.22 -0.53
CA GLY A 42 -10.24 -11.39 -0.77
C GLY A 42 -11.33 -11.16 -1.82
N THR A 43 -11.09 -10.30 -2.81
CA THR A 43 -12.03 -10.01 -3.89
C THR A 43 -11.52 -10.58 -5.22
N THR A 44 -12.13 -10.17 -6.34
CA THR A 44 -11.79 -10.64 -7.69
C THR A 44 -11.21 -9.54 -8.58
N ILE A 45 -10.76 -8.44 -7.97
CA ILE A 45 -10.11 -7.32 -8.65
C ILE A 45 -8.81 -7.80 -9.31
N LYS A 46 -8.65 -7.48 -10.60
CA LYS A 46 -7.45 -7.84 -11.39
C LYS A 46 -6.44 -6.71 -11.57
N ARG A 47 -6.86 -5.47 -11.38
CA ARG A 47 -6.01 -4.29 -11.52
C ARG A 47 -6.34 -3.29 -10.43
N ALA A 48 -5.32 -2.80 -9.75
CA ALA A 48 -5.47 -1.80 -8.71
C ALA A 48 -4.81 -0.49 -9.11
N ALA A 49 -5.59 0.40 -9.73
CA ALA A 49 -5.15 1.74 -10.08
C ALA A 49 -5.96 2.77 -9.28
N ILE A 50 -5.31 3.48 -8.35
CA ILE A 50 -5.95 4.53 -7.54
C ILE A 50 -5.11 5.80 -7.59
N LYS A 51 -5.79 6.93 -7.76
CA LYS A 51 -5.21 8.24 -7.54
C LYS A 51 -5.73 8.81 -6.24
N PHE A 52 -4.84 9.20 -5.34
CA PHE A 52 -5.19 9.91 -4.12
C PHE A 52 -4.90 11.41 -4.29
N HIS A 53 -5.79 12.25 -3.80
CA HIS A 53 -5.61 13.71 -3.81
C HIS A 53 -5.04 14.24 -2.48
N THR A 54 -4.91 13.40 -1.46
CA THR A 54 -4.35 13.73 -0.15
C THR A 54 -3.26 12.75 0.25
N ASN A 55 -2.37 13.19 1.15
CA ASN A 55 -1.35 12.35 1.77
C ASN A 55 -1.86 11.66 3.05
N SER A 56 -3.18 11.53 3.25
CA SER A 56 -3.76 11.01 4.50
C SER A 56 -3.64 9.49 4.65
N LEU A 57 -3.49 8.75 3.54
CA LEU A 57 -3.45 7.29 3.57
C LEU A 57 -2.21 6.80 4.32
N GLU A 58 -2.44 5.97 5.33
CA GLU A 58 -1.43 5.36 6.20
C GLU A 58 -1.28 3.87 5.91
N THR A 59 -2.38 3.15 5.67
CA THR A 59 -2.34 1.71 5.40
C THR A 59 -3.16 1.33 4.18
N LEU A 60 -2.61 0.43 3.37
CA LEU A 60 -3.26 -0.13 2.20
C LEU A 60 -3.15 -1.65 2.19
N ASN A 61 -4.29 -2.33 2.08
CA ASN A 61 -4.34 -3.78 1.99
C ASN A 61 -5.12 -4.22 0.74
N PHE A 62 -4.43 -4.85 -0.20
CA PHE A 62 -4.99 -5.52 -1.37
C PHE A 62 -4.68 -7.02 -1.41
N SER A 63 -4.42 -7.64 -0.26
CA SER A 63 -4.08 -9.06 -0.21
C SER A 63 -5.19 -9.96 -0.74
N CYS A 64 -4.83 -11.17 -1.15
CA CYS A 64 -5.80 -12.21 -1.54
C CYS A 64 -6.72 -11.79 -2.70
N ASN A 65 -6.19 -11.08 -3.70
CA ASN A 65 -6.90 -10.77 -4.93
C ASN A 65 -6.16 -11.39 -6.12
N PRO A 66 -6.75 -11.50 -7.32
CA PRO A 66 -6.02 -11.86 -8.53
C PRO A 66 -5.40 -10.63 -9.21
N ILE A 67 -4.79 -9.69 -8.46
CA ILE A 67 -4.25 -8.46 -9.06
C ILE A 67 -2.98 -8.78 -9.84
N GLU A 68 -2.93 -8.33 -11.09
CA GLU A 68 -1.78 -8.47 -11.99
C GLU A 68 -0.93 -7.18 -12.03
N GLU A 69 -1.55 -6.02 -11.77
CA GLU A 69 -0.93 -4.70 -11.84
C GLU A 69 -1.44 -3.76 -10.74
N VAL A 70 -0.50 -3.07 -10.08
CA VAL A 70 -0.77 -2.03 -9.06
C VAL A 70 -0.18 -0.71 -9.53
N LEU A 71 -0.96 0.36 -9.43
CA LEU A 71 -0.54 1.73 -9.69
C LEU A 71 -1.21 2.70 -8.71
N LEU A 72 -0.43 3.22 -7.77
CA LEU A 72 -0.85 4.27 -6.85
C LEU A 72 -0.28 5.61 -7.30
N LEU A 73 -1.16 6.59 -7.51
CA LEU A 73 -0.76 7.97 -7.79
C LEU A 73 -1.03 8.79 -6.52
N LEU A 74 0.05 9.10 -5.79
CA LEU A 74 0.02 9.91 -4.58
C LEU A 74 0.30 11.39 -4.91
N PRO A 75 -0.22 12.34 -4.12
CA PRO A 75 0.03 13.75 -4.36
C PRO A 75 1.47 14.14 -3.99
N GLU A 76 1.88 15.34 -4.41
CA GLU A 76 3.25 15.81 -4.20
C GLU A 76 3.58 15.96 -2.70
N GLY A 77 4.82 15.64 -2.34
CA GLY A 77 5.36 15.73 -1.00
C GLY A 77 5.60 14.38 -0.32
N VAL A 78 5.83 14.45 1.00
CA VAL A 78 6.01 13.26 1.83
C VAL A 78 4.64 12.65 2.13
N THR A 79 4.51 11.34 1.88
CA THR A 79 3.27 10.61 2.08
C THR A 79 3.20 10.06 3.51
N ASN A 80 2.00 9.88 4.06
CA ASN A 80 1.83 9.22 5.36
C ASN A 80 1.76 7.69 5.24
N LEU A 81 1.97 7.13 4.04
CA LEU A 81 1.85 5.69 3.80
C LEU A 81 2.94 4.94 4.57
N ARG A 82 2.51 4.01 5.41
CA ARG A 82 3.35 3.26 6.37
C ARG A 82 3.44 1.78 6.04
N SER A 83 2.32 1.20 5.59
CA SER A 83 2.21 -0.22 5.28
C SER A 83 1.40 -0.45 4.01
N VAL A 84 1.91 -1.34 3.16
CA VAL A 84 1.24 -1.81 1.95
C VAL A 84 1.30 -3.34 1.91
N THR A 85 0.13 -3.99 1.90
CA THR A 85 0.00 -5.45 1.86
C THR A 85 -0.55 -5.88 0.50
N LEU A 86 0.23 -6.69 -0.23
CA LEU A 86 -0.09 -7.21 -1.57
C LEU A 86 0.07 -8.73 -1.67
N SER A 87 0.30 -9.44 -0.55
CA SER A 87 0.43 -10.90 -0.51
C SER A 87 -0.75 -11.64 -1.16
N HIS A 88 -0.46 -12.83 -1.69
CA HIS A 88 -1.46 -13.65 -2.40
C HIS A 88 -2.13 -12.93 -3.58
N ASN A 89 -1.34 -12.26 -4.43
CA ASN A 89 -1.75 -11.71 -5.72
C ASN A 89 -1.07 -12.41 -6.91
N GLN A 90 -1.31 -11.92 -8.13
CA GLN A 90 -0.70 -12.40 -9.39
C GLN A 90 0.24 -11.35 -10.00
N ILE A 91 0.81 -10.49 -9.15
CA ILE A 91 1.68 -9.38 -9.56
C ILE A 91 2.99 -9.97 -10.11
N LEU A 92 3.25 -9.74 -11.39
CA LEU A 92 4.47 -10.23 -12.05
C LEU A 92 5.66 -9.29 -11.87
N MET A 93 5.39 -7.99 -11.73
CA MET A 93 6.39 -6.96 -11.56
C MET A 93 5.85 -5.84 -10.69
N ILE A 94 6.63 -5.42 -9.70
CA ILE A 94 6.33 -4.25 -8.87
C ILE A 94 7.55 -3.36 -8.74
N SER A 95 7.33 -2.06 -8.60
CA SER A 95 8.37 -1.08 -8.33
C SER A 95 7.91 -0.10 -7.26
N MET A 96 8.83 0.70 -6.74
CA MET A 96 8.51 1.81 -5.84
C MET A 96 7.56 2.82 -6.50
N GLU A 97 7.66 3.02 -7.82
CA GLU A 97 6.76 3.90 -8.58
C GLU A 97 5.33 3.35 -8.63
N CYS A 98 5.16 2.03 -8.75
CA CYS A 98 3.85 1.37 -8.70
C CYS A 98 3.09 1.63 -7.40
N ILE A 99 3.80 1.84 -6.29
CA ILE A 99 3.22 2.18 -4.98
C ILE A 99 3.32 3.68 -4.66
N GLY A 100 3.54 4.52 -5.68
CA GLY A 100 3.47 5.98 -5.57
C GLY A 100 4.74 6.68 -5.11
N HIS A 101 5.86 5.98 -4.96
CA HIS A 101 7.15 6.61 -4.66
C HIS A 101 7.84 7.03 -5.97
N ASN A 102 7.94 8.33 -6.21
CA ASN A 102 8.54 8.92 -7.40
C ASN A 102 9.17 10.29 -7.09
N THR A 103 9.54 11.06 -8.11
CA THR A 103 10.19 12.38 -7.92
C THR A 103 9.28 13.43 -7.26
N LYS A 104 7.96 13.23 -7.27
CA LYS A 104 6.98 14.14 -6.69
C LYS A 104 6.46 13.65 -5.34
N ALA A 105 6.26 12.34 -5.18
CA ALA A 105 5.69 11.74 -3.98
C ALA A 105 6.71 10.81 -3.31
N LEU A 106 7.01 11.06 -2.03
CA LEU A 106 8.05 10.36 -1.29
C LEU A 106 7.44 9.52 -0.16
N ASN A 107 7.47 8.20 -0.32
CA ASN A 107 7.08 7.23 0.70
C ASN A 107 8.16 7.05 1.78
N SER A 108 8.62 8.15 2.41
CA SER A 108 9.67 8.12 3.44
C SER A 108 9.21 7.48 4.77
N ASN A 109 7.90 7.34 4.97
CA ASN A 109 7.30 6.72 6.15
C ASN A 109 6.95 5.23 5.95
N LEU A 110 7.19 4.68 4.75
CA LEU A 110 6.88 3.29 4.43
C LEU A 110 7.93 2.37 5.04
N TYR A 111 7.53 1.55 6.00
CA TYR A 111 8.41 0.61 6.71
C TYR A 111 7.98 -0.85 6.57
N ASP A 112 6.80 -1.09 5.98
CA ASP A 112 6.22 -2.42 5.82
C ASP A 112 5.66 -2.58 4.40
N LEU A 113 6.12 -3.61 3.71
CA LEU A 113 5.69 -3.98 2.37
C LEU A 113 5.67 -5.51 2.30
N ASP A 114 4.48 -6.09 2.36
CA ASP A 114 4.29 -7.55 2.34
C ASP A 114 3.85 -8.03 0.95
N GLU A 115 4.72 -8.77 0.28
CA GLU A 115 4.44 -9.44 -1.00
C GLU A 115 5.42 -10.61 -1.15
N ASP A 116 4.89 -11.78 -1.48
CA ASP A 116 5.61 -13.05 -1.49
C ASP A 116 6.80 -13.05 -2.48
N GLN A 117 6.77 -12.19 -3.52
CA GLN A 117 7.82 -12.02 -4.53
C GLN A 117 8.77 -10.84 -4.27
N ILE A 118 8.59 -10.01 -3.23
CA ILE A 118 9.45 -8.82 -2.99
C ILE A 118 10.90 -9.21 -2.83
N SER A 119 11.15 -10.38 -2.25
CA SER A 119 12.50 -10.94 -2.14
C SER A 119 13.26 -10.95 -3.48
N SER A 120 12.56 -11.15 -4.60
CA SER A 120 13.13 -11.11 -5.96
C SER A 120 13.21 -9.69 -6.54
N LEU A 121 12.46 -8.74 -5.99
CA LEU A 121 12.28 -7.37 -6.47
C LEU A 121 13.19 -6.36 -5.76
N ILE A 122 13.73 -6.69 -4.58
CA ILE A 122 14.68 -5.85 -3.81
C ILE A 122 15.80 -5.32 -4.71
N SER A 123 16.36 -6.17 -5.57
CA SER A 123 17.47 -5.80 -6.47
C SER A 123 17.10 -4.69 -7.48
N ASN A 124 15.81 -4.52 -7.77
CA ASN A 124 15.27 -3.54 -8.72
C ASN A 124 14.77 -2.26 -8.03
N PHE A 125 14.77 -2.20 -6.70
CA PHE A 125 14.42 -0.97 -5.98
C PHE A 125 15.54 0.08 -6.11
N PRO A 126 15.23 1.38 -6.03
CA PRO A 126 16.24 2.41 -5.84
C PRO A 126 17.15 2.07 -4.66
N LYS A 127 18.46 2.33 -4.77
CA LYS A 127 19.44 2.00 -3.71
C LYS A 127 19.07 2.58 -2.34
N ALA A 128 18.49 3.78 -2.31
CA ALA A 128 18.08 4.46 -1.08
C ALA A 128 16.90 3.76 -0.38
N THR A 129 16.12 2.98 -1.12
CA THR A 129 14.99 2.21 -0.62
C THR A 129 15.44 0.79 -0.25
N GLN A 130 16.34 0.15 -1.01
CA GLN A 130 16.80 -1.24 -0.78
C GLN A 130 17.11 -1.61 0.69
N CYS A 131 17.69 -0.70 1.49
CA CYS A 131 18.01 -0.95 2.90
C CYS A 131 16.81 -1.15 3.82
N LEU A 132 15.61 -0.71 3.45
CA LEU A 132 14.38 -0.92 4.21
C LEU A 132 13.80 -2.33 3.99
N TRP A 133 14.33 -3.09 3.01
CA TRP A 133 13.80 -4.38 2.57
C TRP A 133 14.89 -5.47 2.45
N ASP A 134 16.11 -5.22 2.91
CA ASP A 134 17.20 -6.21 2.84
C ASP A 134 16.88 -7.40 3.77
N ASN A 135 16.48 -8.53 3.17
CA ASN A 135 16.03 -9.71 3.89
C ASN A 135 17.19 -10.44 4.60
N GLU A 136 17.09 -10.52 5.93
CA GLU A 136 17.31 -11.63 6.90
C GLU A 136 18.27 -12.83 6.63
N GLN A 137 18.92 -13.00 5.48
CA GLN A 137 19.80 -14.14 5.22
C GLN A 137 21.15 -14.07 5.97
N ASN A 138 21.41 -12.97 6.70
CA ASN A 138 22.66 -12.78 7.46
C ASN A 138 22.47 -12.52 8.96
N TYR A 139 21.23 -12.51 9.48
CA TYR A 139 20.96 -12.36 10.91
C TYR A 139 19.75 -13.21 11.33
N PRO A 140 19.92 -14.21 12.23
CA PRO A 140 18.82 -15.09 12.68
C PRO A 140 17.85 -14.40 13.65
N PHE A 141 17.94 -13.08 13.80
CA PHE A 141 16.98 -12.29 14.54
C PHE A 141 16.10 -11.60 13.53
N ARG A 142 14.85 -12.05 13.52
CA ARG A 142 13.71 -11.35 12.91
C ARG A 142 13.94 -9.86 13.12
N GLY A 143 14.22 -9.15 12.04
CA GLY A 143 14.29 -7.70 12.09
C GLY A 143 12.86 -7.21 12.24
N GLU A 144 12.26 -7.39 13.41
CA GLU A 144 11.19 -6.51 13.83
C GLU A 144 11.74 -5.11 13.59
N ASN A 145 11.08 -4.36 12.71
CA ASN A 145 11.40 -2.97 12.53
C ASN A 145 11.04 -2.31 13.87
N TYR A 146 12.00 -2.26 14.80
CA TYR A 146 11.88 -1.71 16.16
C TYR A 146 11.68 -0.19 16.15
N LEU A 147 11.06 0.37 15.11
CA LEU A 147 10.42 1.68 15.19
C LEU A 147 9.11 1.62 16.01
N TYR A 148 8.67 0.42 16.40
CA TYR A 148 7.70 0.19 17.48
C TYR A 148 8.39 -0.17 18.81
N SER A 149 9.05 0.81 19.43
CA SER A 149 9.01 1.01 20.90
C SER A 149 9.91 2.19 21.25
N GLU A 150 9.30 3.36 21.44
CA GLU A 150 9.73 4.45 22.35
C GLU A 150 9.26 5.82 21.83
N LEU A 151 7.96 5.97 21.59
CA LEU A 151 7.31 7.27 21.79
C LEU A 151 5.92 7.04 22.40
N GLY A 152 5.90 7.01 23.74
CA GLY A 152 4.72 6.90 24.61
C GLY A 152 4.59 5.50 25.20
N SER A 153 4.71 5.26 26.51
CA SER A 153 4.38 6.14 27.64
C SER A 153 4.88 5.50 28.95
N GLU A 154 5.56 6.26 29.80
CA GLU A 154 5.36 6.20 31.26
C GLU A 154 5.96 7.46 31.94
N VAL A 155 5.05 8.19 32.61
CA VAL A 155 5.16 9.35 33.53
C VAL A 155 5.50 10.73 32.96
#